data_AF-A0A317Z934-F1
#
_entry.id   AF-A0A317Z934-F1
#
_cell.length_a   1.000
_cell.length_b   1.000
_cell.length_c   1.000
_cell.angle_alpha   90.00
_cell.angle_beta   90.00
_cell.angle_gamma   90.00
#
_symmetry.space_group_name_H-M   'P 1'
#
loop_
_entity.id
_entity.type
_entity.pdbx_description
1 polymer ?
#
loop_
_entity_poly.entity_id
_entity_poly.type
_entity_poly.pdbx_seq_one_letter_code
_entity_poly.pdbx_strand_id
1 'polypeptide(L)'
;YQLNEAQSLFIGGLARVDYLKGGKRPLVCYFSNELNIHRTKLEKADELWRKQIGTLLSPPSPKDRFDFEQLKTVRLTTENEKKDIMISGLGFVTVDAGAELQVIVPQNVEVTLRPSIM
;
A
#
# COMPACT_ATOMS: atom_id res chain seq x y z
N TYR A 1 -3.31 11.25 0.80
CA TYR A 1 -4.64 10.76 0.40
C TYR A 1 -5.58 10.73 1.59
N GLN A 2 -6.80 11.27 1.48
CA GLN A 2 -7.84 11.10 2.50
C GLN A 2 -8.66 9.85 2.20
N LEU A 3 -8.64 8.87 3.10
CA LEU A 3 -9.28 7.57 2.93
C LEU A 3 -10.37 7.32 3.98
N ASN A 4 -11.42 6.67 3.53
CA ASN A 4 -12.37 5.96 4.39
C ASN A 4 -11.91 4.51 4.50
N GLU A 5 -12.43 3.80 5.51
CA GLU A 5 -12.28 2.35 5.64
C GLU A 5 -12.67 1.61 4.35
N ALA A 6 -12.12 0.39 4.19
CA ALA A 6 -12.31 -0.46 3.02
C ALA A 6 -11.86 0.19 1.69
N GLN A 7 -10.70 0.86 1.72
CA GLN A 7 -10.06 1.41 0.51
C GLN A 7 -8.61 0.99 0.39
N SER A 8 -8.14 0.93 -0.84
CA SER A 8 -6.80 0.47 -1.18
C SER A 8 -6.06 1.53 -1.97
N LEU A 9 -4.75 1.66 -1.69
CA LEU A 9 -3.80 2.41 -2.50
C LEU A 9 -2.81 1.43 -3.13
N PHE A 10 -2.70 1.48 -4.44
CA PHE A 10 -1.63 0.84 -5.20
C PHE A 10 -0.48 1.82 -5.37
N ILE A 11 0.75 1.34 -5.21
CA ILE A 11 1.98 2.10 -5.46
C ILE A 11 2.60 1.45 -6.70
N GLY A 12 2.37 2.07 -7.86
CA GLY A 12 2.48 1.41 -9.16
C GLY A 12 1.61 0.15 -9.18
N GLY A 13 2.23 -0.97 -9.53
CA GLY A 13 1.72 -2.32 -9.34
C GLY A 13 2.59 -3.16 -8.40
N LEU A 14 3.56 -2.55 -7.69
CA LEU A 14 4.55 -3.24 -6.86
C LEU A 14 4.08 -3.48 -5.43
N ALA A 15 3.27 -2.57 -4.88
CA ALA A 15 2.75 -2.67 -3.53
C ALA A 15 1.30 -2.21 -3.45
N ARG A 16 0.57 -2.74 -2.47
CA ARG A 16 -0.79 -2.34 -2.14
C ARG A 16 -0.93 -2.13 -0.65
N VAL A 17 -1.51 -1.00 -0.27
CA VAL A 17 -1.84 -0.66 1.11
C VAL A 17 -3.36 -0.63 1.24
N ASP A 18 -3.90 -1.56 2.00
CA ASP A 18 -5.31 -1.63 2.32
C ASP A 18 -5.56 -0.99 3.67
N TYR A 19 -6.46 -0.01 3.66
CA TYR A 19 -6.92 0.64 4.87
C TYR A 19 -8.21 -0.06 5.35
N LEU A 20 -8.09 -0.78 6.47
CA LEU A 20 -9.14 -1.68 6.95
C LEU A 20 -10.09 -0.97 7.92
N LYS A 21 -9.55 -0.36 8.99
CA LYS A 21 -10.34 0.26 10.06
C LYS A 21 -9.68 1.48 10.69
N GLY A 22 -10.48 2.29 11.38
CA GLY A 22 -10.06 3.46 12.16
C GLY A 22 -10.72 4.77 11.72
N GLY A 23 -11.87 4.73 11.05
CA GLY A 23 -12.59 5.90 10.58
C GLY A 23 -11.96 6.60 9.36
N LYS A 24 -12.37 7.84 9.08
CA LYS A 24 -11.81 8.61 7.97
C LYS A 24 -10.49 9.26 8.38
N ARG A 25 -9.41 9.02 7.64
CA ARG A 25 -8.08 9.55 7.98
C ARG A 25 -7.17 9.84 6.78
N PRO A 26 -6.19 10.74 6.93
CA PRO A 26 -5.10 10.89 5.96
C PRO A 26 -4.15 9.68 6.00
N LEU A 27 -3.80 9.19 4.82
CA LEU A 27 -2.59 8.41 4.54
C LEU A 27 -1.67 9.31 3.71
N VAL A 28 -0.55 9.75 4.29
CA VAL A 28 0.43 10.62 3.60
C VAL A 28 1.48 9.74 2.96
N CYS A 29 1.65 9.84 1.65
CA CYS A 29 2.45 8.90 0.86
C CYS A 29 3.74 9.58 0.39
N TYR A 30 4.88 9.03 0.79
CA TYR A 30 6.21 9.50 0.43
C TYR A 30 6.88 8.45 -0.46
N PHE A 31 6.74 8.61 -1.77
CA PHE A 31 7.28 7.72 -2.81
C PHE A 31 7.91 8.55 -3.93
N SER A 32 8.64 7.90 -4.84
CA SER A 32 9.12 8.56 -6.07
C SER A 32 7.96 9.17 -6.85
N ASN A 33 8.17 10.36 -7.42
CA ASN A 33 7.20 11.03 -8.29
C ASN A 33 6.90 10.24 -9.57
N GLU A 34 7.77 9.31 -9.94
CA GLU A 34 7.59 8.42 -11.09
C GLU A 34 6.66 7.24 -10.78
N LEU A 35 6.34 7.01 -9.50
CA LEU A 35 5.41 5.96 -9.07
C LEU A 35 4.00 6.53 -8.96
N ASN A 36 3.14 6.12 -9.89
CA ASN A 36 1.72 6.45 -9.81
C ASN A 36 1.06 5.77 -8.62
N ILE A 37 0.30 6.53 -7.84
CA ILE A 37 -0.52 5.98 -6.75
C ILE A 37 -1.96 5.89 -7.23
N HIS A 38 -2.52 4.69 -7.25
CA HIS A 38 -3.88 4.45 -7.70
C HIS A 38 -4.79 4.02 -6.55
N ARG A 39 -5.90 4.74 -6.35
CA ARG A 39 -6.88 4.45 -5.29
C ARG A 39 -8.05 3.65 -5.84
N THR A 40 -8.48 2.62 -5.10
CA THR A 40 -9.72 1.89 -5.38
C THR A 40 -10.44 1.48 -4.09
N LYS A 41 -11.65 0.92 -4.23
CA LYS A 41 -12.34 0.25 -3.11
C LYS A 41 -11.69 -1.10 -2.85
N LEU A 42 -11.62 -1.49 -1.57
CA LEU A 42 -11.01 -2.75 -1.15
C LEU A 42 -11.61 -3.97 -1.87
N GLU A 43 -12.95 -3.99 -2.00
CA GLU A 43 -13.70 -5.06 -2.68
C GLU A 43 -13.29 -5.28 -4.16
N LYS A 44 -12.76 -4.24 -4.82
CA LYS A 44 -12.34 -4.29 -6.23
C LYS A 44 -10.84 -4.45 -6.41
N ALA A 45 -10.07 -4.36 -5.33
CA ALA A 45 -8.63 -4.21 -5.43
C ALA A 45 -7.94 -5.45 -5.98
N ASP A 46 -8.38 -6.67 -5.62
CA ASP A 46 -7.81 -7.91 -6.15
C ASP A 46 -8.06 -8.06 -7.65
N GLU A 47 -9.29 -7.78 -8.10
CA GLU A 47 -9.67 -7.83 -9.50
C GLU A 47 -8.91 -6.77 -10.31
N LEU A 48 -8.84 -5.54 -9.79
CA LEU A 48 -8.11 -4.46 -10.42
C LEU A 48 -6.64 -4.85 -10.59
N TRP A 49 -5.98 -5.39 -9.56
CA TRP A 49 -4.57 -5.77 -9.63
C TRP A 49 -4.32 -6.78 -10.74
N ARG A 50 -5.10 -7.87 -10.77
CA ARG A 50 -4.95 -8.93 -11.77
C ARG A 50 -5.19 -8.45 -13.21
N LYS A 51 -6.13 -7.52 -13.41
CA LYS A 51 -6.50 -7.01 -14.74
C LYS A 51 -5.58 -5.90 -15.24
N GLN A 52 -5.04 -5.08 -14.34
CA GLN A 52 -4.40 -3.80 -14.70
C GLN A 52 -2.89 -3.74 -14.41
N ILE A 53 -2.31 -4.79 -13.82
CA ILE A 53 -0.85 -4.93 -13.70
C ILE A 53 -0.17 -4.84 -15.07
N GLY A 54 0.93 -4.09 -15.17
CA GLY A 54 1.66 -3.87 -16.43
C GLY A 54 1.08 -2.80 -17.34
N THR A 55 -0.11 -2.26 -17.02
CA THR A 55 -0.76 -1.17 -17.77
C THR A 55 -0.99 0.02 -16.84
N LEU A 56 -2.19 0.17 -16.27
CA LEU A 56 -2.51 1.22 -15.31
C LEU A 56 -1.71 1.07 -14.02
N LEU A 57 -1.50 -0.16 -13.55
CA LEU A 57 -0.68 -0.47 -12.38
C LEU A 57 0.72 -0.84 -12.85
N SER A 58 1.55 0.19 -13.03
CA SER A 58 2.92 0.10 -13.52
C SER A 58 3.81 1.05 -12.72
N PRO A 59 5.08 0.71 -12.45
CA PRO A 59 5.75 -0.58 -12.71
C PRO A 59 5.20 -1.73 -11.83
N PRO A 60 5.45 -3.01 -12.15
CA PRO A 60 6.23 -3.50 -13.28
C PRO A 60 5.41 -3.53 -14.57
N SER A 61 6.09 -3.41 -15.70
CA SER A 61 5.55 -3.65 -17.04
C SER A 61 6.62 -4.36 -17.89
N PRO A 62 6.27 -5.35 -18.72
CA PRO A 62 4.92 -5.92 -18.92
C PRO A 62 4.46 -6.81 -17.74
N LYS A 63 3.18 -7.20 -17.74
CA LYS A 63 2.53 -7.99 -16.67
C LYS A 63 3.31 -9.24 -16.25
N ASP A 64 3.95 -9.92 -17.21
CA ASP A 64 4.65 -11.19 -16.97
C ASP A 64 5.86 -11.06 -16.03
N ARG A 65 6.26 -9.84 -15.71
CA ARG A 65 7.30 -9.55 -14.70
C ARG A 65 6.77 -9.55 -13.26
N PHE A 66 5.47 -9.76 -13.05
CA PHE A 66 4.85 -9.78 -11.73
C PHE A 66 4.32 -11.17 -11.40
N ASP A 67 4.84 -11.75 -10.32
CA ASP A 67 4.42 -13.05 -9.81
C ASP A 67 3.48 -12.86 -8.61
N PHE A 68 2.20 -13.22 -8.80
CA PHE A 68 1.19 -13.14 -7.75
C PHE A 68 1.34 -14.21 -6.68
N GLU A 69 1.99 -15.35 -6.97
CA GLU A 69 2.22 -16.43 -6.00
C GLU A 69 3.32 -16.05 -5.00
N GLN A 70 4.18 -15.10 -5.38
CA GLN A 70 5.26 -14.57 -4.55
C GLN A 70 4.87 -13.30 -3.80
N LEU A 71 3.61 -13.20 -3.36
CA LEU A 71 3.13 -12.10 -2.52
C LEU A 71 3.01 -12.52 -1.05
N LYS A 72 3.29 -11.58 -0.16
CA LYS A 72 2.97 -11.69 1.27
C LYS A 72 2.10 -10.52 1.71
N THR A 73 1.31 -10.77 2.75
CA THR A 73 0.50 -9.75 3.41
C THR A 73 1.05 -9.49 4.80
N VAL A 74 1.35 -8.24 5.11
CA VAL A 74 1.79 -7.79 6.43
C VAL A 74 0.67 -6.96 7.06
N ARG A 75 0.11 -7.43 8.18
CA ARG A 75 -0.92 -6.70 8.94
C ARG A 75 -0.28 -5.79 9.97
N LEU A 76 -0.75 -4.55 10.06
CA LEU A 76 -0.15 -3.50 10.87
C LEU A 76 -1.24 -2.72 11.61
N THR A 77 -0.91 -2.23 12.81
CA THR A 77 -1.73 -1.28 13.55
C THR A 77 -0.88 -0.11 14.04
N THR A 78 -1.39 1.11 13.90
CA THR A 78 -0.70 2.31 14.42
C THR A 78 -0.92 2.51 15.91
N GLU A 79 -1.80 1.72 16.54
CA GLU A 79 -2.06 1.74 18.00
C GLU A 79 -2.33 3.16 18.50
N ASN A 80 -1.48 3.71 19.36
CA ASN A 80 -1.69 4.98 20.05
C ASN A 80 -0.77 6.10 19.55
N GLU A 81 0.00 5.89 18.48
CA GLU A 81 0.92 6.90 17.96
C GLU A 81 0.91 6.96 16.42
N LYS A 82 1.42 8.08 15.89
CA LYS A 82 1.59 8.28 14.46
C LYS A 82 2.81 7.47 13.99
N LYS A 83 2.62 6.63 12.98
CA LYS A 83 3.66 5.71 12.49
C LYS A 83 3.88 5.83 10.98
N ASP A 84 5.10 5.53 10.57
CA ASP A 84 5.47 5.33 9.17
C ASP A 84 5.46 3.84 8.86
N ILE A 85 4.72 3.47 7.81
CA ILE A 85 4.75 2.14 7.20
C ILE A 85 5.81 2.18 6.09
N MET A 86 7.02 1.73 6.38
CA MET A 86 8.12 1.67 5.44
C MET A 86 7.98 0.47 4.52
N ILE A 87 8.12 0.67 3.22
CA ILE A 87 8.15 -0.37 2.20
C ILE A 87 9.51 -0.28 1.50
N SER A 88 10.37 -1.25 1.77
CA SER A 88 11.78 -1.23 1.35
C SER A 88 11.93 -1.06 -0.15
N GLY A 89 12.73 -0.08 -0.55
CA GLY A 89 13.00 0.26 -1.95
C GLY A 89 11.94 1.11 -2.64
N LEU A 90 10.80 1.40 -2.00
CA LEU A 90 9.73 2.23 -2.59
C LEU A 90 9.55 3.56 -1.86
N GLY A 91 9.50 3.53 -0.53
CA GLY A 91 9.14 4.70 0.28
C GLY A 91 8.30 4.32 1.49
N PHE A 92 7.48 5.26 1.98
CA PHE A 92 6.66 5.01 3.17
C PHE A 92 5.30 5.71 3.14
N VAL A 93 4.38 5.20 3.96
CA VAL A 93 3.08 5.84 4.24
C VAL A 93 3.02 6.24 5.70
N THR A 94 2.86 7.53 5.98
CA THR A 94 2.62 8.04 7.32
C THR A 94 1.13 8.01 7.64
N VAL A 95 0.78 7.46 8.81
CA VAL A 95 -0.60 7.30 9.27
C VAL A 95 -0.71 7.65 10.76
N ASP A 96 -1.75 8.40 11.12
CA ASP A 96 -2.05 8.71 12.52
C ASP A 96 -2.47 7.46 13.32
N ALA A 97 -2.47 7.60 14.65
CA ALA A 97 -2.83 6.56 15.62
C ALA A 97 -4.22 5.94 15.39
N GLY A 98 -4.39 4.66 15.74
CA GLY A 98 -5.66 3.94 15.71
C GLY A 98 -6.11 3.42 14.34
N ALA A 99 -5.19 3.26 13.38
CA ALA A 99 -5.46 2.64 12.08
C ALA A 99 -5.11 1.16 12.08
N GLU A 100 -5.98 0.34 11.49
CA GLU A 100 -5.67 -1.04 11.09
C GLU A 100 -5.47 -1.08 9.58
N LEU A 101 -4.33 -1.60 9.13
CA LEU A 101 -3.96 -1.70 7.72
C LEU A 101 -3.39 -3.07 7.41
N GLN A 102 -3.36 -3.42 6.13
CA GLN A 102 -2.48 -4.46 5.62
C GLN A 102 -1.73 -3.97 4.39
N VAL A 103 -0.49 -4.44 4.24
CA VAL A 103 0.35 -4.15 3.09
C VAL A 103 0.65 -5.44 2.37
N ILE A 104 0.37 -5.47 1.08
CA ILE A 104 0.66 -6.61 0.20
C ILE A 104 1.82 -6.23 -0.72
N VAL A 105 2.89 -7.02 -0.66
CA VAL A 105 4.15 -6.81 -1.38
C VAL A 105 4.77 -8.15 -1.80
N PRO A 106 5.73 -8.17 -2.73
CA PRO A 106 6.55 -9.35 -3.00
C PRO A 106 7.25 -9.92 -1.76
N GLN A 107 7.48 -11.23 -1.72
CA GLN A 107 8.06 -11.95 -0.58
C GLN A 107 9.42 -11.38 -0.14
N ASN A 108 10.24 -10.94 -1.09
CA ASN A 108 11.57 -10.37 -0.85
C ASN A 108 11.55 -8.89 -0.43
N VAL A 109 10.40 -8.22 -0.42
CA VAL A 109 10.27 -6.83 0.01
C VAL A 109 9.94 -6.79 1.50
N GLU A 110 10.71 -6.04 2.26
CA GLU A 110 10.45 -5.85 3.70
C GLU A 110 9.44 -4.71 3.93
N VAL A 111 8.56 -4.92 4.92
CA VAL A 111 7.62 -3.90 5.40
C VAL A 111 7.81 -3.75 6.90
N THR A 112 8.12 -2.53 7.33
CA THR A 112 8.45 -2.24 8.74
C THR A 112 7.61 -1.07 9.23
N LEU A 113 7.21 -1.15 10.48
CA LEU A 113 6.50 -0.07 11.16
C LEU A 113 7.47 0.64 12.11
N ARG A 114 7.49 1.96 12.08
CA ARG A 114 8.33 2.78 12.98
C ARG A 114 7.60 4.04 13.44
N PRO A 115 8.03 4.71 14.52
CA PRO A 115 7.57 6.05 14.84
C PRO A 115 7.75 7.00 13.65
N SER A 116 6.75 7.86 13.43
CA SER A 116 6.79 8.86 12.37
C SER A 116 7.97 9.79 12.52
N ILE A 117 8.67 10.08 11.41
CA ILE A 117 9.70 11.13 11.37
C ILE A 117 9.10 12.54 11.16
N MET A 118 7.78 12.60 10.96
CA MET A 118 6.96 13.81 10.73
C MET A 118 6.08 14.14 11.93
#